data_AF-A0A2P8DIP8-F1
#
_entry.id   AF-A0A2P8DIP8-F1
#
_cell.length_a   1.000
_cell.length_b   1.000
_cell.length_c   1.000
_cell.angle_alpha   90.00
_cell.angle_beta   90.00
_cell.angle_gamma   90.00
#
_symmetry.space_group_name_H-M   'P 1'
#
loop_
_entity.id
_entity.type
_entity.pdbx_description
1 polymer ?
#
loop_
_entity_poly.entity_id
_entity_poly.type
_entity_poly.pdbx_seq_one_letter_code
_entity_poly.pdbx_strand_id
1 'polypeptide(L)'
;MKRREQSQTEQLRKALTEREAQLQEAQARLAALEGSTSLQVGRALTAAAKRPGRGLVRLPRDLIRLWRGSNRTAHTAKRRRSAEPVRSYDAERQEARLLAGSAGPRDGRLVVAGVLSPEARAAVEPYVRVVPLRPHDAQVVFESVDADLLLVTASAAAPGTAWAHVGDPAAADRTRALRWIVDAAAGRGIPSVLVADAPAPPALAGLGYDLVDDGDLGIPLHRFNPVAAEPERAAEPVHAPSDAPASPAVTALLTALGADAPRSEKPGWDALPDLLRGSAAVVGDDTARAEQALVCGARTLLLAPAADTGYPSGVLRTVPPARGGRAEPLRAGLDAVRDDGQLTPEELRTALRTIFLTRAVPVRLAELLGRVALAPGPVSDADPLAGRRVALLAVPTEDTASLALADDVLRQEHPPAELVVPEEAARFAGVERLRSHGLPVRLVPGAALRAAPAPDDWAALANAAEAPWAALWREPRGPGFLADLLCAAECSGADAVGPPFSSFDARPGDTDVDWDSAGQDYVFAGVIRPELARSTLVRRALHPEIWNRHGARLLALAAQPHTVAPHSASKGNS
;
A
#
# COMPACT_ATOMS: atom_id res chain seq x y z
N MET A 1 49.23 21.65 29.60
CA MET A 1 49.78 20.54 28.78
C MET A 1 49.13 19.18 29.06
N LYS A 2 48.88 18.79 30.32
CA LYS A 2 48.28 17.48 30.70
C LYS A 2 46.97 17.05 29.98
N ARG A 3 46.10 17.96 29.56
CA ARG A 3 44.84 17.63 28.85
C ARG A 3 45.04 17.15 27.40
N ARG A 4 46.12 17.57 26.72
CA ARG A 4 46.40 17.17 25.32
C ARG A 4 47.00 15.77 25.24
N GLU A 5 47.79 15.39 26.24
CA GLU A 5 48.34 14.04 26.35
C GLU A 5 47.24 13.02 26.65
N GLN A 6 46.28 13.36 27.54
CA GLN A 6 45.12 12.51 27.82
C GLN A 6 44.24 12.31 26.58
N SER A 7 43.94 13.36 25.82
CA SER A 7 43.13 13.22 24.60
C SER A 7 43.84 12.40 23.51
N GLN A 8 45.16 12.49 23.39
CA GLN A 8 45.94 11.66 22.46
C GLN A 8 45.94 10.19 22.87
N THR A 9 46.05 9.88 24.17
CA THR A 9 45.97 8.49 24.64
C THR A 9 44.58 7.89 24.47
N GLU A 10 43.52 8.67 24.62
CA GLU A 10 42.14 8.23 24.37
C GLU A 10 41.88 8.00 22.88
N GLN A 11 42.40 8.88 22.01
CA GLN A 11 42.32 8.70 20.55
C GLN A 11 43.08 7.45 20.09
N LEU A 12 44.28 7.19 20.63
CA LEU A 12 45.06 5.99 20.30
C LEU A 12 44.39 4.70 20.81
N ARG A 13 43.77 4.73 21.99
CA ARG A 13 42.99 3.58 22.51
C ARG A 13 41.77 3.31 21.64
N LYS A 14 41.05 4.35 21.23
CA LYS A 14 39.89 4.22 20.34
C LYS A 14 40.30 3.65 18.97
N ALA A 15 41.42 4.12 18.41
CA ALA A 15 41.97 3.61 17.16
C ALA A 15 42.44 2.15 17.27
N LEU A 16 42.99 1.73 18.42
CA LEU A 16 43.37 0.34 18.66
C LEU A 16 42.14 -0.57 18.77
N THR A 17 41.10 -0.16 19.51
CA THR A 17 39.87 -0.96 19.62
C THR A 17 39.15 -1.11 18.27
N GLU A 18 39.20 -0.07 17.44
CA GLU A 18 38.61 -0.09 16.09
C GLU A 18 39.39 -1.01 15.14
N ARG A 19 40.73 -1.02 15.24
CA ARG A 19 41.60 -1.95 14.49
C ARG A 19 41.43 -3.40 14.93
N GLU A 20 41.28 -3.66 16.23
CA GLU A 20 41.03 -4.99 16.75
C GLU A 20 39.67 -5.55 16.32
N ALA A 21 38.64 -4.70 16.30
CA ALA A 21 37.32 -5.07 15.78
C ALA A 21 37.37 -5.43 14.29
N GLN A 22 38.07 -4.64 13.47
CA GLN A 22 38.27 -4.92 12.04
C GLN A 22 39.03 -6.24 11.80
N LEU A 23 40.02 -6.57 12.64
CA LEU A 23 40.76 -7.83 12.56
C LEU A 23 39.90 -9.03 12.93
N GLN A 24 39.09 -8.93 13.99
CA GLN A 24 38.16 -9.99 14.40
C GLN A 24 37.09 -10.23 13.32
N GLU A 25 36.59 -9.18 12.68
CA GLU A 25 35.64 -9.30 11.59
C GLU A 25 36.26 -9.93 10.34
N ALA A 26 37.49 -9.54 9.98
CA ALA A 26 38.22 -10.16 8.88
C ALA A 26 38.51 -11.65 9.15
N GLN A 27 38.85 -12.01 10.39
CA GLN A 27 39.04 -13.39 10.83
C GLN A 27 37.72 -14.20 10.79
N ALA A 28 36.61 -13.60 11.20
CA ALA A 28 35.28 -14.22 11.12
C ALA A 28 34.83 -14.43 9.66
N ARG A 29 35.11 -13.47 8.76
CA ARG A 29 34.85 -13.60 7.32
C ARG A 29 35.74 -14.68 6.69
N LEU A 30 37.01 -14.80 7.08
CA LEU A 30 37.89 -15.88 6.64
C LEU A 30 37.41 -17.24 7.14
N ALA A 31 37.02 -17.37 8.41
CA ALA A 31 36.47 -18.61 8.96
C ALA A 31 35.15 -19.03 8.27
N ALA A 32 34.29 -18.06 7.93
CA ALA A 32 33.06 -18.30 7.18
C ALA A 32 33.33 -18.73 5.72
N LEU A 33 34.37 -18.17 5.09
CA LEU A 33 34.81 -18.55 3.73
C LEU A 33 35.50 -19.91 3.71
N GLU A 34 36.26 -20.26 4.75
CA GLU A 34 36.87 -21.58 4.93
C GLU A 34 35.83 -22.70 5.16
N GLY A 35 34.64 -22.33 5.69
CA GLY A 35 33.48 -23.22 5.82
C GLY A 35 32.58 -23.30 4.59
N SER A 36 32.84 -22.52 3.54
CA SER A 36 31.99 -22.46 2.35
C SER A 36 31.96 -23.78 1.58
N THR A 37 30.76 -24.17 1.17
CA THR A 37 30.43 -25.40 0.44
C THR A 37 31.22 -25.54 -0.87
N SER A 38 31.66 -24.44 -1.48
CA SER A 38 32.54 -24.46 -2.66
C SER A 38 33.94 -25.03 -2.37
N LEU A 39 34.50 -24.75 -1.18
CA LEU A 39 35.81 -25.25 -0.77
C LEU A 39 35.74 -26.71 -0.28
N GLN A 40 34.59 -27.12 0.28
CA GLN A 40 34.31 -28.53 0.60
C GLN A 40 34.08 -29.40 -0.65
N VAL A 41 33.38 -28.87 -1.66
CA VAL A 41 33.24 -29.52 -2.99
C VAL A 41 34.59 -29.57 -3.70
N GLY A 42 35.38 -28.49 -3.64
CA GLY A 42 36.75 -28.44 -4.16
C GLY A 42 37.66 -29.50 -3.53
N ARG A 43 37.65 -29.64 -2.20
CA ARG A 43 38.42 -30.67 -1.46
C ARG A 43 37.94 -32.09 -1.75
N ALA A 44 36.64 -32.32 -1.93
CA ALA A 44 36.10 -33.62 -2.31
C ALA A 44 36.56 -34.06 -3.71
N LEU A 45 36.58 -33.11 -4.68
CA LEU A 45 37.09 -33.34 -6.02
C LEU A 45 38.61 -33.61 -6.05
N THR A 46 39.41 -32.86 -5.27
CA THR A 46 40.86 -33.11 -5.19
C THR A 46 41.22 -34.41 -4.47
N ALA A 47 40.45 -34.80 -3.44
CA ALA A 47 40.64 -36.08 -2.75
C ALA A 47 40.33 -37.28 -3.66
N ALA A 48 39.31 -37.16 -4.52
CA ALA A 48 38.99 -38.17 -5.51
C ALA A 48 40.06 -38.28 -6.62
N ALA A 49 40.64 -37.16 -7.04
CA ALA A 49 41.74 -37.13 -8.01
C ALA A 49 43.01 -37.81 -7.49
N LYS A 50 43.29 -37.74 -6.18
CA LYS A 50 44.47 -38.37 -5.55
C LYS A 50 44.36 -39.89 -5.34
N ARG A 51 43.17 -40.49 -5.40
CA ARG A 51 42.96 -41.95 -5.18
C ARG A 51 41.88 -42.52 -6.13
N PRO A 52 42.22 -42.78 -7.41
CA PRO A 52 41.23 -43.07 -8.45
C PRO A 52 40.43 -44.36 -8.21
N GLY A 53 41.03 -45.40 -7.62
CA GLY A 53 40.38 -46.72 -7.47
C GLY A 53 39.26 -46.81 -6.43
N ARG A 54 39.19 -45.90 -5.44
CA ARG A 54 38.13 -45.87 -4.41
C ARG A 54 37.39 -44.53 -4.32
N GLY A 55 38.01 -43.44 -4.76
CA GLY A 55 37.42 -42.09 -4.75
C GLY A 55 36.33 -41.89 -5.81
N LEU A 56 36.52 -42.44 -7.03
CA LEU A 56 35.56 -42.27 -8.14
C LEU A 56 34.23 -43.00 -7.91
N VAL A 57 34.22 -44.12 -7.19
CA VAL A 57 32.99 -44.88 -6.89
C VAL A 57 32.15 -44.21 -5.79
N ARG A 58 32.77 -43.40 -4.91
CA ARG A 58 32.07 -42.70 -3.83
C ARG A 58 31.68 -41.25 -4.15
N LEU A 59 32.31 -40.66 -5.16
CA LEU A 59 32.08 -39.29 -5.63
C LEU A 59 30.60 -38.94 -5.90
N PRO A 60 29.81 -39.77 -6.62
CA PRO A 60 28.40 -39.47 -6.85
C PRO A 60 27.59 -39.52 -5.55
N ARG A 61 27.94 -40.46 -4.66
CA ARG A 61 27.23 -40.67 -3.41
C ARG A 61 27.51 -39.55 -2.40
N ASP A 62 28.74 -39.04 -2.35
CA ASP A 62 29.14 -37.94 -1.47
C ASP A 62 28.59 -36.59 -1.95
N LEU A 63 28.52 -36.35 -3.27
CA LEU A 63 27.84 -35.19 -3.86
C LEU A 63 26.33 -35.23 -3.62
N ILE A 64 25.69 -36.39 -3.80
CA ILE A 64 24.26 -36.58 -3.50
C ILE A 64 23.97 -36.43 -1.99
N ARG A 65 24.91 -36.79 -1.11
CA ARG A 65 24.77 -36.62 0.35
C ARG A 65 24.90 -35.15 0.76
N LEU A 66 25.82 -34.40 0.16
CA LEU A 66 25.94 -32.94 0.32
C LEU A 66 24.68 -32.22 -0.20
N TRP A 67 24.16 -32.65 -1.35
CA TRP A 67 22.93 -32.10 -1.93
C TRP A 67 21.67 -32.44 -1.12
N ARG A 68 21.52 -33.68 -0.63
CA ARG A 68 20.38 -34.07 0.22
C ARG A 68 20.47 -33.56 1.66
N GLY A 69 21.68 -33.33 2.18
CA GLY A 69 21.90 -32.66 3.46
C GLY A 69 21.53 -31.17 3.40
N SER A 70 21.79 -30.51 2.26
CA SER A 70 21.41 -29.11 2.04
C SER A 70 19.90 -28.89 1.98
N ASN A 71 19.12 -29.87 1.51
CA ASN A 71 17.65 -29.75 1.39
C ASN A 71 16.86 -30.09 2.65
N ARG A 72 17.49 -30.56 3.74
CA ARG A 72 16.79 -30.92 4.99
C ARG A 72 17.14 -30.06 6.21
N THR A 73 18.00 -29.06 6.05
CA THR A 73 18.35 -28.07 7.10
C THR A 73 18.46 -26.63 6.57
N ALA A 74 17.65 -26.26 5.57
CA ALA A 74 17.62 -24.89 5.01
C ALA A 74 16.25 -24.18 5.13
N HIS A 75 15.34 -24.70 5.95
CA HIS A 75 14.29 -23.88 6.57
C HIS A 75 14.66 -23.77 8.05
N THR A 76 14.98 -22.55 8.51
CA THR A 76 15.60 -22.19 9.81
C THR A 76 17.14 -22.16 9.89
N ALA A 77 17.80 -21.60 8.88
CA ALA A 77 19.11 -20.95 9.09
C ALA A 77 19.03 -19.49 8.66
N LYS A 78 18.30 -18.73 9.48
CA LYS A 78 18.57 -17.34 9.88
C LYS A 78 19.82 -16.74 9.23
N ARG A 79 19.69 -16.17 8.03
CA ARG A 79 20.58 -15.10 7.56
C ARG A 79 20.19 -13.83 8.33
N ARG A 80 20.37 -13.85 9.66
CA ARG A 80 20.56 -12.62 10.42
C ARG A 80 21.88 -12.06 9.91
N ARG A 81 21.82 -11.25 8.84
CA ARG A 81 22.75 -10.12 8.75
C ARG A 81 22.64 -9.46 10.13
N SER A 82 23.74 -9.36 10.85
CA SER A 82 23.81 -8.50 12.03
C SER A 82 23.33 -7.13 11.56
N ALA A 83 22.14 -6.73 11.99
CA ALA A 83 21.65 -5.39 11.82
C ALA A 83 22.51 -4.51 12.72
N GLU A 84 23.69 -4.14 12.24
CA GLU A 84 24.27 -2.86 12.63
C GLU A 84 23.32 -1.77 12.15
N PRO A 85 23.08 -0.72 12.96
CA PRO A 85 22.21 0.38 12.55
C PRO A 85 22.85 1.10 11.36
N VAL A 86 22.36 0.82 10.16
CA VAL A 86 22.69 1.49 8.89
C VAL A 86 22.14 2.92 8.96
N ARG A 87 22.74 3.78 9.79
CA ARG A 87 22.43 5.21 9.89
C ARG A 87 23.34 6.07 8.99
N SER A 88 24.46 5.52 8.52
CA SER A 88 25.39 6.25 7.64
C SER A 88 24.98 6.22 6.17
N TYR A 89 24.39 5.11 5.69
CA TYR A 89 24.20 4.93 4.24
C TYR A 89 23.08 5.79 3.64
N ASP A 90 21.97 6.00 4.35
CA ASP A 90 20.87 6.85 3.84
C ASP A 90 21.27 8.34 3.80
N ALA A 91 21.97 8.82 4.82
CA ALA A 91 22.47 10.20 4.87
C ALA A 91 23.55 10.42 3.80
N GLU A 92 24.52 9.50 3.68
CA GLU A 92 25.56 9.55 2.64
C GLU A 92 24.96 9.45 1.24
N ARG A 93 23.87 8.69 1.05
CA ARG A 93 23.17 8.57 -0.23
C ARG A 93 22.36 9.81 -0.57
N GLN A 94 21.66 10.39 0.41
CA GLN A 94 20.99 11.68 0.23
C GLN A 94 22.03 12.77 -0.08
N GLU A 95 23.18 12.79 0.60
CA GLU A 95 24.29 13.70 0.30
C GLU A 95 24.90 13.44 -1.08
N ALA A 96 25.07 12.18 -1.49
CA ALA A 96 25.52 11.84 -2.84
C ALA A 96 24.52 12.30 -3.91
N ARG A 97 23.21 12.26 -3.65
CA ARG A 97 22.18 12.84 -4.53
C ARG A 97 22.25 14.37 -4.57
N LEU A 98 22.56 15.02 -3.44
CA LEU A 98 22.79 16.46 -3.38
C LEU A 98 24.00 16.86 -4.23
N LEU A 99 25.05 16.02 -4.25
CA LEU A 99 26.28 16.26 -4.99
C LEU A 99 26.20 15.86 -6.48
N ALA A 100 25.41 14.84 -6.83
CA ALA A 100 25.30 14.30 -8.19
C ALA A 100 24.36 15.10 -9.10
N GLY A 101 23.63 16.09 -8.57
CA GLY A 101 22.86 17.02 -9.39
C GLY A 101 21.75 16.36 -10.24
N SER A 102 21.11 15.31 -9.74
CA SER A 102 20.03 14.64 -10.47
C SER A 102 18.91 15.63 -10.78
N ALA A 103 18.73 15.94 -12.07
CA ALA A 103 17.73 16.87 -12.55
C ALA A 103 16.31 16.30 -12.34
N GLY A 104 15.56 16.95 -11.44
CA GLY A 104 14.14 16.68 -11.21
C GLY A 104 13.65 17.36 -9.92
N PRO A 105 12.38 17.76 -9.84
CA PRO A 105 11.79 18.21 -8.58
C PRO A 105 11.98 17.15 -7.50
N ARG A 106 12.43 17.55 -6.31
CA ARG A 106 12.46 16.67 -5.13
C ARG A 106 11.03 16.45 -4.67
N ASP A 107 10.46 15.31 -5.05
CA ASP A 107 9.10 14.94 -4.63
C ASP A 107 9.12 13.99 -3.42
N GLY A 108 10.29 13.73 -2.81
CA GLY A 108 10.47 12.83 -1.65
C GLY A 108 10.25 11.34 -1.93
N ARG A 109 9.49 11.00 -2.99
CA ARG A 109 9.11 9.65 -3.40
C ARG A 109 10.31 8.76 -3.76
N LEU A 110 10.17 7.47 -3.47
CA LEU A 110 11.10 6.42 -3.88
C LEU A 110 11.31 6.41 -5.39
N VAL A 111 12.56 6.24 -5.82
CA VAL A 111 12.92 6.09 -7.24
C VAL A 111 12.97 4.59 -7.57
N VAL A 112 12.03 4.12 -8.38
CA VAL A 112 11.92 2.71 -8.77
C VAL A 112 12.38 2.54 -10.21
N ALA A 113 13.44 1.79 -10.44
CA ALA A 113 13.77 1.31 -11.77
C ALA A 113 12.80 0.18 -12.15
N GLY A 114 11.98 0.40 -13.17
CA GLY A 114 10.80 -0.41 -13.45
C GLY A 114 10.89 -1.18 -14.77
N VAL A 115 10.66 -2.49 -14.70
CA VAL A 115 10.28 -3.35 -15.83
C VAL A 115 8.83 -3.76 -15.59
N LEU A 116 7.91 -2.85 -15.91
CA LEU A 116 6.49 -2.95 -15.57
C LEU A 116 5.65 -3.00 -16.84
N SER A 117 4.51 -3.68 -16.79
CA SER A 117 3.47 -3.50 -17.80
C SER A 117 2.91 -2.06 -17.75
N PRO A 118 2.25 -1.58 -18.81
CA PRO A 118 1.58 -0.27 -18.78
C PRO A 118 0.60 -0.13 -17.62
N GLU A 119 -0.15 -1.20 -17.32
CA GLU A 119 -1.14 -1.25 -16.23
C GLU A 119 -0.46 -1.17 -14.86
N ALA A 120 0.55 -2.02 -14.63
CA ALA A 120 1.32 -2.04 -13.40
C ALA A 120 2.03 -0.69 -13.14
N ARG A 121 2.58 -0.07 -14.20
CA ARG A 121 3.16 1.27 -14.10
C ARG A 121 2.11 2.30 -13.68
N ALA A 122 0.97 2.35 -14.37
CA ALA A 122 -0.10 3.29 -14.07
C ALA A 122 -0.68 3.11 -12.64
N ALA A 123 -0.60 1.90 -12.09
CA ALA A 123 -1.00 1.60 -10.72
C ALA A 123 -0.04 2.18 -9.67
N VAL A 124 1.28 2.16 -9.91
CA VAL A 124 2.29 2.56 -8.90
C VAL A 124 2.81 3.99 -9.04
N GLU A 125 2.74 4.58 -10.25
CA GLU A 125 3.31 5.91 -10.59
C GLU A 125 2.81 7.09 -9.72
N PRO A 126 1.59 7.09 -9.14
CA PRO A 126 1.21 8.12 -8.17
C PRO A 126 2.04 8.07 -6.88
N TYR A 127 2.45 6.88 -6.45
CA TYR A 127 3.06 6.66 -5.13
C TYR A 127 4.58 6.63 -5.18
N VAL A 128 5.17 6.21 -6.31
CA VAL A 128 6.61 6.13 -6.51
C VAL A 128 7.04 6.78 -7.83
N ARG A 129 8.27 7.27 -7.89
CA ARG A 129 8.85 7.76 -9.13
C ARG A 129 9.38 6.59 -9.95
N VAL A 130 8.65 6.18 -10.97
CA VAL A 130 9.07 5.09 -11.87
C VAL A 130 10.02 5.61 -12.95
N VAL A 131 11.18 4.98 -13.06
CA VAL A 131 12.11 5.12 -14.18
C VAL A 131 11.99 3.87 -15.05
N PRO A 132 11.30 3.93 -16.20
CA PRO A 132 11.09 2.77 -17.05
C PRO A 132 12.41 2.31 -17.68
N LEU A 133 12.68 1.00 -17.62
CA LEU A 133 13.79 0.37 -18.33
C LEU A 133 13.25 -0.28 -19.59
N ARG A 134 13.82 -0.02 -20.77
CA ARG A 134 13.47 -0.71 -22.01
C ARG A 134 14.58 -1.68 -22.41
N PRO A 135 14.29 -2.78 -23.12
CA PRO A 135 15.32 -3.78 -23.39
C PRO A 135 16.59 -3.25 -24.08
N HIS A 136 16.46 -2.21 -24.92
CA HIS A 136 17.56 -1.65 -25.70
C HIS A 136 18.40 -0.59 -24.96
N ASP A 137 17.86 0.03 -23.91
CA ASP A 137 18.52 1.12 -23.17
C ASP A 137 18.71 0.81 -21.69
N ALA A 138 18.15 -0.30 -21.19
CA ALA A 138 18.06 -0.56 -19.77
C ALA A 138 19.40 -0.55 -19.05
N GLN A 139 20.47 -1.02 -19.71
CA GLN A 139 21.81 -0.96 -19.14
C GLN A 139 22.26 0.49 -18.88
N VAL A 140 22.21 1.34 -19.91
CA VAL A 140 22.63 2.75 -19.84
C VAL A 140 21.74 3.54 -18.87
N VAL A 141 20.43 3.32 -18.93
CA VAL A 141 19.46 4.00 -18.06
C VAL A 141 19.66 3.57 -16.61
N PHE A 142 19.82 2.27 -16.33
CA PHE A 142 20.00 1.80 -14.97
C PHE A 142 21.31 2.34 -14.36
N GLU A 143 22.42 2.35 -15.09
CA GLU A 143 23.71 2.87 -14.62
C GLU A 143 23.67 4.38 -14.32
N SER A 144 22.87 5.15 -15.06
CA SER A 144 22.77 6.61 -14.90
C SER A 144 21.79 7.06 -13.80
N VAL A 145 20.96 6.15 -13.28
CA VAL A 145 19.88 6.47 -12.33
C VAL A 145 20.23 5.94 -10.95
N ASP A 146 20.07 6.79 -9.93
CA ASP A 146 20.15 6.35 -8.53
C ASP A 146 18.80 5.77 -8.06
N ALA A 147 18.55 4.52 -8.44
CA ALA A 147 17.32 3.80 -8.10
C ALA A 147 17.36 3.21 -6.68
N ASP A 148 16.29 3.37 -5.93
CA ASP A 148 16.07 2.78 -4.59
C ASP A 148 15.65 1.31 -4.66
N LEU A 149 14.99 0.92 -5.74
CA LEU A 149 14.41 -0.40 -5.93
C LEU A 149 14.43 -0.76 -7.42
N LEU A 150 14.76 -2.00 -7.74
CA LEU A 150 14.44 -2.61 -9.04
C LEU A 150 13.14 -3.40 -8.90
N LEU A 151 12.08 -2.96 -9.58
CA LEU A 151 10.77 -3.63 -9.58
C LEU A 151 10.46 -4.18 -10.96
N VAL A 152 10.16 -5.47 -11.02
CA VAL A 152 9.82 -6.20 -12.24
C VAL A 152 8.48 -6.87 -12.05
N THR A 153 7.57 -6.78 -13.03
CA THR A 153 6.31 -7.52 -13.01
C THR A 153 6.30 -8.63 -14.04
N ALA A 154 5.65 -9.75 -13.73
CA ALA A 154 5.44 -10.85 -14.66
C ALA A 154 4.58 -10.42 -15.85
N SER A 155 3.60 -9.54 -15.62
CA SER A 155 2.79 -8.89 -16.65
C SER A 155 3.63 -8.14 -17.69
N ALA A 156 4.82 -7.65 -17.34
CA ALA A 156 5.73 -7.02 -18.29
C ALA A 156 6.25 -8.00 -19.36
N ALA A 157 6.18 -9.32 -19.12
CA ALA A 157 6.55 -10.36 -20.09
C ALA A 157 5.42 -10.72 -21.07
N ALA A 158 4.21 -10.18 -20.89
CA ALA A 158 3.06 -10.49 -21.73
C ALA A 158 3.26 -10.02 -23.19
N PRO A 159 2.60 -10.66 -24.18
CA PRO A 159 2.60 -10.18 -25.55
C PRO A 159 2.12 -8.72 -25.65
N GLY A 160 2.78 -7.91 -26.49
CA GLY A 160 2.43 -6.50 -26.71
C GLY A 160 3.16 -5.50 -25.82
N THR A 161 3.95 -5.95 -24.83
CA THR A 161 4.79 -5.08 -24.00
C THR A 161 6.20 -4.92 -24.58
N ALA A 162 6.97 -3.96 -24.03
CA ALA A 162 8.37 -3.78 -24.41
C ALA A 162 9.25 -4.99 -24.06
N TRP A 163 8.93 -5.71 -22.98
CA TRP A 163 9.66 -6.86 -22.48
C TRP A 163 9.02 -8.21 -22.84
N ALA A 164 8.13 -8.23 -23.83
CA ALA A 164 7.38 -9.41 -24.23
C ALA A 164 8.28 -10.65 -24.35
N HIS A 165 7.80 -11.78 -23.83
CA HIS A 165 8.48 -13.08 -23.82
C HIS A 165 9.79 -13.15 -23.02
N VAL A 166 10.12 -12.17 -22.18
CA VAL A 166 11.30 -12.29 -21.30
C VAL A 166 11.16 -13.53 -20.40
N GLY A 167 12.21 -14.35 -20.34
CA GLY A 167 12.20 -15.68 -19.71
C GLY A 167 11.81 -16.83 -20.65
N ASP A 168 11.40 -16.55 -21.89
CA ASP A 168 11.25 -17.55 -22.95
C ASP A 168 12.61 -17.78 -23.66
N PRO A 169 13.02 -19.04 -23.91
CA PRO A 169 14.20 -19.33 -24.74
C PRO A 169 14.22 -18.63 -26.10
N ALA A 170 13.04 -18.35 -26.69
CA ALA A 170 12.91 -17.63 -27.95
C ALA A 170 13.30 -16.14 -27.86
N ALA A 171 13.31 -15.55 -26.66
CA ALA A 171 13.69 -14.17 -26.39
C ALA A 171 14.90 -14.10 -25.43
N ALA A 172 15.95 -14.85 -25.78
CA ALA A 172 17.17 -14.96 -24.98
C ALA A 172 17.92 -13.63 -24.82
N ASP A 173 17.82 -12.72 -25.78
CA ASP A 173 18.39 -11.36 -25.76
C ASP A 173 17.77 -10.53 -24.62
N ARG A 174 16.45 -10.49 -24.52
CA ARG A 174 15.71 -9.79 -23.45
C ARG A 174 16.01 -10.42 -22.09
N THR A 175 16.03 -11.74 -22.03
CA THR A 175 16.36 -12.48 -20.79
C THR A 175 17.78 -12.15 -20.31
N ARG A 176 18.74 -12.06 -21.23
CA ARG A 176 20.11 -11.65 -20.92
C ARG A 176 20.18 -10.20 -20.44
N ALA A 177 19.48 -9.28 -21.10
CA ALA A 177 19.42 -7.88 -20.68
C ALA A 177 18.84 -7.75 -19.27
N LEU A 178 17.74 -8.43 -18.97
CA LEU A 178 17.14 -8.40 -17.63
C LEU A 178 18.06 -9.02 -16.57
N ARG A 179 18.70 -10.15 -16.89
CA ARG A 179 19.68 -10.78 -16.00
C ARG A 179 20.81 -9.82 -15.64
N TRP A 180 21.33 -9.08 -16.64
CA TRP A 180 22.36 -8.08 -16.41
C TRP A 180 21.90 -6.99 -15.43
N ILE A 181 20.66 -6.49 -15.57
CA ILE A 181 20.11 -5.46 -14.67
C ILE A 181 20.00 -5.99 -13.25
N VAL A 182 19.52 -7.23 -13.07
CA VAL A 182 19.42 -7.87 -11.75
C VAL A 182 20.79 -8.05 -11.11
N ASP A 183 21.78 -8.52 -11.87
CA ASP A 183 23.16 -8.66 -11.39
C ASP A 183 23.79 -7.28 -11.07
N ALA A 184 23.49 -6.25 -11.86
CA ALA A 184 23.95 -4.87 -11.61
C ALA A 184 23.28 -4.26 -10.37
N ALA A 185 21.99 -4.53 -10.13
CA ALA A 185 21.28 -4.11 -8.93
C ALA A 185 21.92 -4.75 -7.68
N ALA A 186 22.17 -6.06 -7.72
CA ALA A 186 22.86 -6.78 -6.66
C ALA A 186 24.28 -6.22 -6.40
N GLY A 187 25.02 -5.89 -7.46
CA GLY A 187 26.35 -5.27 -7.37
C GLY A 187 26.34 -3.86 -6.73
N ARG A 188 25.23 -3.13 -6.87
CA ARG A 188 25.01 -1.79 -6.28
C ARG A 188 24.33 -1.84 -4.91
N GLY A 189 23.95 -3.02 -4.43
CA GLY A 189 23.16 -3.18 -3.20
C GLY A 189 21.72 -2.66 -3.31
N ILE A 190 21.20 -2.52 -4.53
CA ILE A 190 19.80 -2.11 -4.78
C ILE A 190 18.93 -3.37 -4.70
N PRO A 191 17.89 -3.40 -3.84
CA PRO A 191 17.00 -4.56 -3.76
C PRO A 191 16.24 -4.77 -5.07
N SER A 192 16.05 -6.03 -5.42
CA SER A 192 15.37 -6.46 -6.64
C SER A 192 14.14 -7.33 -6.33
N VAL A 193 12.99 -6.93 -6.85
CA VAL A 193 11.69 -7.58 -6.60
C VAL A 193 11.06 -7.99 -7.93
N LEU A 194 10.68 -9.25 -8.04
CA LEU A 194 9.75 -9.75 -9.06
C LEU A 194 8.37 -9.95 -8.43
N VAL A 195 7.33 -9.33 -9.01
CA VAL A 195 5.93 -9.60 -8.66
C VAL A 195 5.33 -10.48 -9.75
N ALA A 196 4.88 -11.69 -9.38
CA ALA A 196 4.27 -12.66 -10.27
C ALA A 196 2.77 -12.39 -10.48
N ASP A 197 2.44 -11.15 -10.84
CA ASP A 197 1.09 -10.62 -11.03
C ASP A 197 0.34 -11.20 -12.25
N ALA A 198 1.03 -11.96 -13.10
CA ALA A 198 0.46 -12.61 -14.27
C ALA A 198 1.20 -13.93 -14.58
N PRO A 199 0.62 -14.83 -15.39
CA PRO A 199 1.34 -16.00 -15.89
C PRO A 199 2.61 -15.57 -16.67
N ALA A 200 3.78 -15.98 -16.18
CA ALA A 200 5.06 -15.68 -16.81
C ALA A 200 5.84 -16.93 -17.23
N PRO A 201 6.77 -16.80 -18.20
CA PRO A 201 7.70 -17.86 -18.54
C PRO A 201 8.51 -18.33 -17.32
N PRO A 202 8.77 -19.65 -17.18
CA PRO A 202 9.34 -20.22 -15.95
C PRO A 202 10.77 -19.73 -15.66
N ALA A 203 11.54 -19.31 -16.68
CA ALA A 203 12.89 -18.82 -16.46
C ALA A 203 12.93 -17.42 -15.84
N LEU A 204 11.82 -16.66 -15.86
CA LEU A 204 11.76 -15.31 -15.31
C LEU A 204 12.06 -15.31 -13.81
N ALA A 205 11.37 -16.14 -13.03
CA ALA A 205 11.61 -16.27 -11.59
C ALA A 205 13.03 -16.75 -11.25
N GLY A 206 13.71 -17.43 -12.19
CA GLY A 206 15.06 -17.94 -12.04
C GLY A 206 16.19 -16.91 -12.21
N LEU A 207 15.88 -15.63 -12.46
CA LEU A 207 16.88 -14.60 -12.73
C LEU A 207 17.63 -14.08 -11.51
N GLY A 208 17.31 -14.55 -10.30
CA GLY A 208 18.10 -14.28 -9.09
C GLY A 208 17.70 -13.03 -8.29
N TYR A 209 16.41 -12.69 -8.29
CA TYR A 209 15.85 -11.60 -7.49
C TYR A 209 16.05 -11.80 -5.99
N ASP A 210 16.13 -10.69 -5.24
CA ASP A 210 16.13 -10.73 -3.78
C ASP A 210 14.78 -11.19 -3.22
N LEU A 211 13.69 -10.86 -3.92
CA LEU A 211 12.34 -11.28 -3.61
C LEU A 211 11.57 -11.65 -4.88
N VAL A 212 10.90 -12.80 -4.85
CA VAL A 212 9.84 -13.17 -5.78
C VAL A 212 8.55 -13.23 -4.96
N ASP A 213 7.59 -12.37 -5.29
CA ASP A 213 6.28 -12.31 -4.66
C ASP A 213 5.23 -12.94 -5.59
N ASP A 214 4.50 -13.93 -5.09
CA ASP A 214 3.45 -14.65 -5.85
C ASP A 214 2.10 -13.90 -5.86
N GLY A 215 2.09 -12.61 -5.48
CA GLY A 215 0.90 -11.77 -5.37
C GLY A 215 0.80 -10.72 -6.47
N ASP A 216 0.03 -9.67 -6.16
CA ASP A 216 -0.17 -8.50 -7.01
C ASP A 216 0.41 -7.22 -6.38
N LEU A 217 0.35 -6.13 -7.15
CA LEU A 217 0.71 -4.78 -6.70
C LEU A 217 -0.40 -4.11 -5.88
N GLY A 218 -1.53 -4.77 -5.62
CA GLY A 218 -2.70 -4.21 -4.96
C GLY A 218 -3.65 -3.46 -5.89
N ILE A 219 -4.69 -2.88 -5.29
CA ILE A 219 -5.76 -2.17 -5.99
C ILE A 219 -5.42 -0.68 -6.10
N PRO A 220 -5.30 -0.10 -7.32
CA PRO A 220 -5.03 1.32 -7.49
C PRO A 220 -6.30 2.15 -7.24
N LEU A 221 -6.49 2.63 -6.01
CA LEU A 221 -7.67 3.37 -5.59
C LEU A 221 -7.86 4.70 -6.33
N HIS A 222 -6.79 5.33 -6.81
CA HIS A 222 -6.89 6.52 -7.66
C HIS A 222 -7.56 6.25 -9.01
N ARG A 223 -7.72 4.98 -9.40
CA ARG A 223 -8.29 4.55 -10.68
C ARG A 223 -9.59 3.78 -10.51
N PHE A 224 -9.56 2.72 -9.69
CA PHE A 224 -10.75 2.01 -9.29
C PHE A 224 -11.27 2.71 -8.04
N ASN A 225 -12.44 3.32 -8.15
CA ASN A 225 -13.10 4.05 -7.07
C ASN A 225 -14.56 4.27 -7.46
N PRO A 226 -15.41 4.66 -6.50
CA PRO A 226 -16.81 4.95 -6.80
C PRO A 226 -17.01 6.39 -7.31
N VAL A 227 -15.94 7.18 -7.49
CA VAL A 227 -16.05 8.57 -7.93
C VAL A 227 -16.58 8.60 -9.36
N ALA A 228 -17.57 9.46 -9.62
CA ALA A 228 -18.29 9.51 -10.89
C ALA A 228 -19.02 8.20 -11.27
N ALA A 229 -19.35 7.35 -10.28
CA ALA A 229 -20.31 6.29 -10.52
C ALA A 229 -21.71 6.90 -10.74
N GLU A 230 -22.43 6.40 -11.75
CA GLU A 230 -23.79 6.83 -12.02
C GLU A 230 -24.72 6.36 -10.88
N PRO A 231 -25.70 7.20 -10.47
CA PRO A 231 -26.65 6.81 -9.43
C PRO A 231 -27.57 5.68 -9.89
N GLU A 232 -27.86 5.62 -11.19
CA GLU A 232 -28.56 4.52 -11.84
C GLU A 232 -27.52 3.61 -12.51
N ARG A 233 -27.36 2.40 -11.98
CA ARG A 233 -26.42 1.40 -12.52
C ARG A 233 -27.18 0.32 -13.27
N ALA A 234 -26.50 -0.33 -14.22
CA ALA A 234 -27.05 -1.49 -14.91
C ALA A 234 -27.36 -2.60 -13.92
N ALA A 235 -28.64 -2.98 -13.82
CA ALA A 235 -29.12 -4.01 -12.90
C ALA A 235 -28.69 -5.42 -13.32
N GLU A 236 -28.44 -5.65 -14.61
CA GLU A 236 -27.97 -6.95 -15.09
C GLU A 236 -26.49 -7.18 -14.72
N PRO A 237 -26.17 -8.31 -14.07
CA PRO A 237 -24.78 -8.63 -13.75
C PRO A 237 -23.93 -8.82 -15.01
N VAL A 238 -22.74 -8.21 -15.01
CA VAL A 238 -21.75 -8.36 -16.07
C VAL A 238 -20.65 -9.32 -15.63
N HIS A 239 -20.20 -10.18 -16.52
CA HIS A 239 -19.01 -11.00 -16.30
C HIS A 239 -17.77 -10.28 -16.82
N ALA A 240 -16.86 -9.96 -15.90
CA ALA A 240 -15.62 -9.26 -16.19
C ALA A 240 -14.45 -10.25 -16.02
N PRO A 241 -14.01 -10.94 -17.09
CA PRO A 241 -12.95 -11.93 -16.98
C PRO A 241 -11.61 -11.27 -16.62
N SER A 242 -10.78 -12.03 -15.91
CA SER A 242 -9.40 -11.63 -15.62
C SER A 242 -8.50 -11.74 -16.86
N ASP A 243 -7.25 -11.27 -16.73
CA ASP A 243 -6.24 -11.47 -17.76
C ASP A 243 -5.59 -12.85 -17.71
N ALA A 244 -5.69 -13.53 -16.56
CA ALA A 244 -5.34 -14.93 -16.47
C ALA A 244 -6.33 -15.78 -17.29
N PRO A 245 -5.88 -16.87 -17.92
CA PRO A 245 -6.79 -17.78 -18.61
C PRO A 245 -7.79 -18.36 -17.61
N ALA A 246 -9.08 -18.22 -17.93
CA ALA A 246 -10.16 -18.77 -17.11
C ALA A 246 -9.95 -20.28 -16.91
N SER A 247 -10.25 -20.75 -15.70
CA SER A 247 -10.23 -22.18 -15.41
C SER A 247 -11.25 -22.90 -16.32
N PRO A 248 -10.93 -24.08 -16.86
CA PRO A 248 -11.89 -24.88 -17.64
C PRO A 248 -13.20 -25.14 -16.89
N ALA A 249 -13.16 -25.17 -15.56
CA ALA A 249 -14.34 -25.31 -14.72
C ALA A 249 -15.23 -24.06 -14.74
N VAL A 250 -14.64 -22.87 -14.76
CA VAL A 250 -15.37 -21.58 -14.89
C VAL A 250 -15.99 -21.49 -16.27
N THR A 251 -15.23 -21.79 -17.33
CA THR A 251 -15.76 -21.82 -18.70
C THR A 251 -16.92 -22.80 -18.85
N ALA A 252 -16.80 -24.02 -18.32
CA ALA A 252 -17.87 -25.01 -18.33
C ALA A 252 -19.11 -24.54 -17.54
N LEU A 253 -18.91 -23.85 -16.42
CA LEU A 253 -19.98 -23.31 -15.59
C LEU A 253 -20.77 -22.21 -16.31
N LEU A 254 -20.07 -21.24 -16.91
CA LEU A 254 -20.69 -20.17 -17.71
C LEU A 254 -21.41 -20.74 -18.94
N THR A 255 -20.82 -21.75 -19.60
CA THR A 255 -21.46 -22.43 -20.74
C THR A 255 -22.76 -23.13 -20.33
N ALA A 256 -22.81 -23.72 -19.14
CA ALA A 256 -23.99 -24.43 -18.63
C ALA A 256 -25.17 -23.51 -18.27
N LEU A 257 -24.92 -22.20 -18.09
CA LEU A 257 -25.99 -21.21 -17.93
C LEU A 257 -26.71 -20.90 -19.26
N GLY A 258 -26.02 -21.03 -20.40
CA GLY A 258 -26.61 -20.73 -21.70
C GLY A 258 -27.07 -19.28 -21.81
N ALA A 259 -28.34 -19.07 -22.14
CA ALA A 259 -28.92 -17.73 -22.29
C ALA A 259 -29.02 -16.93 -20.98
N ASP A 260 -28.98 -17.61 -19.82
CA ASP A 260 -29.01 -16.96 -18.50
C ASP A 260 -27.63 -16.46 -18.06
N ALA A 261 -26.58 -16.69 -18.87
CA ALA A 261 -25.23 -16.30 -18.55
C ALA A 261 -25.10 -14.77 -18.54
N PRO A 262 -24.39 -14.19 -17.54
CA PRO A 262 -24.07 -12.77 -17.55
C PRO A 262 -23.30 -12.40 -18.82
N ARG A 263 -23.58 -11.21 -19.36
CA ARG A 263 -22.87 -10.70 -20.53
C ARG A 263 -21.38 -10.63 -20.21
N SER A 264 -20.55 -11.32 -21.00
CA SER A 264 -19.10 -11.30 -20.81
C SER A 264 -18.49 -10.12 -21.54
N GLU A 265 -17.80 -9.24 -20.80
CA GLU A 265 -17.12 -8.08 -21.35
C GLU A 265 -15.69 -8.02 -20.86
N LYS A 266 -14.74 -8.07 -21.79
CA LYS A 266 -13.31 -7.92 -21.51
C LYS A 266 -12.84 -6.54 -21.98
N PRO A 267 -13.13 -5.45 -21.26
CA PRO A 267 -12.61 -4.14 -21.60
C PRO A 267 -11.09 -4.11 -21.44
N GLY A 268 -10.43 -3.26 -22.22
CA GLY A 268 -9.03 -2.91 -21.96
C GLY A 268 -8.90 -2.18 -20.62
N TRP A 269 -7.67 -2.08 -20.11
CA TRP A 269 -7.36 -1.44 -18.84
C TRP A 269 -7.99 -0.05 -18.67
N ASP A 270 -8.09 0.73 -19.74
CA ASP A 270 -8.67 2.08 -19.75
C ASP A 270 -10.19 2.13 -19.60
N ALA A 271 -10.90 1.17 -20.16
CA ALA A 271 -12.37 1.12 -20.08
C ALA A 271 -12.89 0.29 -18.90
N LEU A 272 -12.01 -0.48 -18.24
CA LEU A 272 -12.41 -1.36 -17.14
C LEU A 272 -13.04 -0.61 -15.95
N PRO A 273 -12.47 0.49 -15.42
CA PRO A 273 -13.09 1.19 -14.30
C PRO A 273 -14.50 1.70 -14.60
N ASP A 274 -14.75 2.16 -15.83
CA ASP A 274 -16.06 2.68 -16.24
C ASP A 274 -17.10 1.55 -16.34
N LEU A 275 -16.72 0.39 -16.88
CA LEU A 275 -17.57 -0.81 -16.87
C LEU A 275 -17.98 -1.20 -15.45
N LEU A 276 -17.01 -1.22 -14.52
CA LEU A 276 -17.24 -1.62 -13.14
C LEU A 276 -18.10 -0.58 -12.38
N ARG A 277 -17.88 0.72 -12.60
CA ARG A 277 -18.71 1.79 -12.01
C ARG A 277 -20.14 1.79 -12.52
N GLY A 278 -20.35 1.50 -13.81
CA GLY A 278 -21.66 1.44 -14.44
C GLY A 278 -22.49 0.19 -14.10
N SER A 279 -21.90 -0.81 -13.43
CA SER A 279 -22.56 -2.07 -13.10
C SER A 279 -23.01 -2.10 -11.65
N ALA A 280 -24.25 -2.53 -11.38
CA ALA A 280 -24.70 -2.80 -10.00
C ALA A 280 -24.03 -4.07 -9.44
N ALA A 281 -23.76 -5.03 -10.33
CA ALA A 281 -23.26 -6.35 -10.01
C ALA A 281 -22.21 -6.84 -11.02
N VAL A 282 -21.15 -7.48 -10.52
CA VAL A 282 -20.06 -8.04 -11.35
C VAL A 282 -19.74 -9.47 -10.95
N VAL A 283 -19.57 -10.33 -11.95
CA VAL A 283 -19.04 -11.68 -11.81
C VAL A 283 -17.56 -11.67 -12.16
N GLY A 284 -16.70 -12.02 -11.21
CA GLY A 284 -15.25 -12.03 -11.37
C GLY A 284 -14.66 -13.44 -11.25
N ASP A 285 -13.56 -13.69 -11.98
CA ASP A 285 -12.87 -14.98 -11.99
C ASP A 285 -11.82 -15.13 -10.88
N ASP A 286 -11.32 -14.01 -10.36
CA ASP A 286 -10.29 -13.96 -9.34
C ASP A 286 -10.58 -12.88 -8.30
N THR A 287 -9.85 -12.95 -7.18
CA THR A 287 -10.02 -12.03 -6.06
C THR A 287 -9.66 -10.60 -6.44
N ALA A 288 -8.64 -10.39 -7.28
CA ALA A 288 -8.21 -9.05 -7.68
C ALA A 288 -9.29 -8.32 -8.47
N ARG A 289 -9.93 -8.99 -9.44
CA ARG A 289 -11.05 -8.45 -10.22
C ARG A 289 -12.28 -8.24 -9.35
N ALA A 290 -12.53 -9.15 -8.40
CA ALA A 290 -13.60 -8.99 -7.44
C ALA A 290 -13.40 -7.74 -6.56
N GLU A 291 -12.20 -7.53 -6.03
CA GLU A 291 -11.86 -6.34 -5.24
C GLU A 291 -11.92 -5.06 -6.08
N GLN A 292 -11.47 -5.07 -7.35
CA GLN A 292 -11.64 -3.93 -8.27
C GLN A 292 -13.12 -3.55 -8.44
N ALA A 293 -14.01 -4.53 -8.59
CA ALA A 293 -15.44 -4.30 -8.73
C ALA A 293 -16.06 -3.72 -7.45
N LEU A 294 -15.72 -4.27 -6.28
CA LEU A 294 -16.17 -3.76 -4.98
C LEU A 294 -15.80 -2.30 -4.76
N VAL A 295 -14.56 -1.92 -5.09
CA VAL A 295 -14.07 -0.54 -4.94
C VAL A 295 -14.80 0.42 -5.89
N CYS A 296 -15.24 -0.05 -7.06
CA CYS A 296 -16.12 0.72 -7.95
C CYS A 296 -17.59 0.77 -7.50
N GLY A 297 -17.93 0.12 -6.38
CA GLY A 297 -19.28 0.08 -5.80
C GLY A 297 -20.20 -1.03 -6.35
N ALA A 298 -19.67 -1.95 -7.15
CA ALA A 298 -20.43 -3.07 -7.66
C ALA A 298 -20.43 -4.24 -6.67
N ARG A 299 -21.61 -4.81 -6.41
CA ARG A 299 -21.74 -6.06 -5.64
C ARG A 299 -21.11 -7.20 -6.44
N THR A 300 -20.40 -8.12 -5.78
CA THR A 300 -19.52 -9.04 -6.49
C THR A 300 -19.82 -10.51 -6.25
N LEU A 301 -19.81 -11.29 -7.33
CA LEU A 301 -19.86 -12.74 -7.32
C LEU A 301 -18.52 -13.31 -7.80
N LEU A 302 -17.77 -13.95 -6.92
CA LEU A 302 -16.45 -14.51 -7.20
C LEU A 302 -16.53 -15.99 -7.58
N LEU A 303 -16.06 -16.34 -8.79
CA LEU A 303 -15.99 -17.71 -9.30
C LEU A 303 -14.69 -18.42 -8.89
N ALA A 304 -14.45 -18.51 -7.58
CA ALA A 304 -13.25 -19.13 -7.02
C ALA A 304 -13.61 -20.27 -6.05
N PRO A 305 -12.66 -21.18 -5.72
CA PRO A 305 -12.83 -22.11 -4.62
C PRO A 305 -13.26 -21.37 -3.35
N ALA A 306 -14.10 -22.01 -2.52
CA ALA A 306 -14.57 -21.40 -1.28
C ALA A 306 -13.36 -21.01 -0.41
N ALA A 307 -13.19 -19.71 -0.22
CA ALA A 307 -12.17 -19.10 0.61
C ALA A 307 -12.85 -18.05 1.49
N ASP A 308 -12.33 -17.88 2.70
CA ASP A 308 -12.70 -16.73 3.52
C ASP A 308 -12.07 -15.50 2.88
N THR A 309 -12.91 -14.64 2.32
CA THR A 309 -12.48 -13.42 1.64
C THR A 309 -12.36 -12.24 2.61
N GLY A 310 -12.82 -12.40 3.85
CA GLY A 310 -12.88 -11.30 4.83
C GLY A 310 -14.01 -10.30 4.59
N TYR A 311 -14.85 -10.50 3.57
CA TYR A 311 -15.99 -9.64 3.27
C TYR A 311 -17.32 -10.31 3.68
N PRO A 312 -18.34 -9.53 4.10
CA PRO A 312 -19.68 -10.07 4.32
C PRO A 312 -20.24 -10.70 3.04
N SER A 313 -20.97 -11.82 3.18
CA SER A 313 -21.53 -12.56 2.03
C SER A 313 -22.56 -11.78 1.22
N GLY A 314 -23.13 -10.71 1.80
CA GLY A 314 -23.94 -9.75 1.06
C GLY A 314 -23.09 -8.99 0.04
N VAL A 315 -21.90 -8.53 0.42
CA VAL A 315 -21.03 -7.66 -0.39
C VAL A 315 -20.28 -8.46 -1.46
N LEU A 316 -19.64 -9.57 -1.05
CA LEU A 316 -18.94 -10.49 -1.93
C LEU A 316 -19.39 -11.92 -1.64
N ARG A 317 -19.92 -12.58 -2.67
CA ARG A 317 -20.35 -13.97 -2.60
C ARG A 317 -19.43 -14.85 -3.44
N THR A 318 -18.95 -15.95 -2.86
CA THR A 318 -18.08 -16.89 -3.57
C THR A 318 -18.89 -18.10 -4.05
N VAL A 319 -18.77 -18.43 -5.34
CA VAL A 319 -19.39 -19.61 -5.96
C VAL A 319 -18.28 -20.55 -6.43
N PRO A 320 -18.10 -21.71 -5.79
CA PRO A 320 -17.06 -22.65 -6.17
C PRO A 320 -17.36 -23.26 -7.55
N PRO A 321 -16.41 -23.21 -8.51
CA PRO A 321 -16.61 -23.84 -9.80
C PRO A 321 -16.56 -25.38 -9.63
N ALA A 322 -17.73 -26.03 -9.73
CA ALA A 322 -17.85 -27.47 -9.57
C ALA A 322 -17.41 -28.22 -10.85
N ARG A 323 -16.63 -29.30 -10.68
CA ARG A 323 -16.32 -30.24 -11.77
C ARG A 323 -17.63 -30.92 -12.22
N GLY A 324 -18.10 -30.56 -13.40
CA GLY A 324 -19.36 -31.07 -13.97
C GLY A 324 -20.37 -29.99 -14.38
N GLY A 325 -20.06 -28.70 -14.23
CA GLY A 325 -20.86 -27.61 -14.81
C GLY A 325 -22.26 -27.46 -14.18
N ARG A 326 -22.44 -27.85 -12.91
CA ARG A 326 -23.72 -27.62 -12.21
C ARG A 326 -23.92 -26.11 -12.01
N ALA A 327 -24.82 -25.53 -12.81
CA ALA A 327 -25.08 -24.10 -12.82
C ALA A 327 -26.03 -23.62 -11.71
N GLU A 328 -26.68 -24.51 -10.94
CA GLU A 328 -27.64 -24.13 -9.89
C GLU A 328 -27.06 -23.18 -8.83
N PRO A 329 -25.84 -23.40 -8.27
CA PRO A 329 -25.28 -22.47 -7.29
C PRO A 329 -24.95 -21.10 -7.91
N LEU A 330 -24.58 -21.08 -9.19
CA LEU A 330 -24.31 -19.84 -9.91
C LEU A 330 -25.60 -19.09 -10.21
N ARG A 331 -26.68 -19.78 -10.63
CA ARG A 331 -28.02 -19.17 -10.79
C ARG A 331 -28.51 -18.55 -9.49
N ALA A 332 -28.48 -19.31 -8.41
CA ALA A 332 -28.87 -18.81 -7.09
C ALA A 332 -28.01 -17.62 -6.63
N GLY A 333 -26.71 -17.63 -6.94
CA GLY A 333 -25.81 -16.52 -6.66
C GLY A 333 -26.13 -15.26 -7.49
N LEU A 334 -26.43 -15.43 -8.78
CA LEU A 334 -26.84 -14.34 -9.67
C LEU A 334 -28.17 -13.73 -9.25
N ASP A 335 -29.15 -14.57 -8.89
CA ASP A 335 -30.47 -14.11 -8.44
C ASP A 335 -30.36 -13.34 -7.13
N ALA A 336 -29.59 -13.85 -6.16
CA ALA A 336 -29.34 -13.13 -4.91
C ALA A 336 -28.68 -11.76 -5.15
N VAL A 337 -27.68 -11.68 -6.04
CA VAL A 337 -27.00 -10.41 -6.33
C VAL A 337 -27.93 -9.43 -7.09
N ARG A 338 -28.85 -9.93 -7.93
CA ARG A 338 -29.89 -9.11 -8.58
C ARG A 338 -30.87 -8.55 -7.55
N ASP A 339 -31.31 -9.38 -6.61
CA ASP A 339 -32.25 -9.01 -5.55
C ASP A 339 -31.64 -7.99 -4.58
N ASP A 340 -30.37 -8.18 -4.21
CA ASP A 340 -29.64 -7.30 -3.30
C ASP A 340 -29.27 -5.94 -3.95
N GLY A 341 -29.19 -5.90 -5.29
CA GLY A 341 -28.87 -4.70 -6.06
C GLY A 341 -27.47 -4.12 -5.78
N GLN A 342 -27.31 -2.81 -5.95
CA GLN A 342 -26.04 -2.11 -5.72
C GLN A 342 -25.63 -2.11 -4.24
N LEU A 343 -24.35 -1.84 -3.97
CA LEU A 343 -23.86 -1.68 -2.60
C LEU A 343 -24.48 -0.44 -1.95
N THR A 344 -24.93 -0.59 -0.70
CA THR A 344 -25.31 0.55 0.13
C THR A 344 -24.08 1.39 0.50
N PRO A 345 -24.23 2.68 0.84
CA PRO A 345 -23.11 3.53 1.25
C PRO A 345 -22.28 2.96 2.42
N GLU A 346 -22.93 2.29 3.37
CA GLU A 346 -22.25 1.66 4.51
C GLU A 346 -21.45 0.41 4.11
N GLU A 347 -22.03 -0.46 3.27
CA GLU A 347 -21.33 -1.61 2.69
C GLU A 347 -20.13 -1.16 1.87
N LEU A 348 -20.30 -0.12 1.03
CA LEU A 348 -19.25 0.46 0.21
C LEU A 348 -18.11 1.01 1.06
N ARG A 349 -18.39 1.84 2.08
CA ARG A 349 -17.36 2.36 2.99
C ARG A 349 -16.62 1.25 3.71
N THR A 350 -17.32 0.21 4.17
CA THR A 350 -16.69 -0.93 4.84
C THR A 350 -15.77 -1.72 3.91
N ALA A 351 -16.21 -1.97 2.66
CA ALA A 351 -15.38 -2.62 1.65
C ALA A 351 -14.15 -1.78 1.29
N LEU A 352 -14.35 -0.49 1.02
CA LEU A 352 -13.29 0.46 0.69
C LEU A 352 -12.27 0.58 1.82
N ARG A 353 -12.71 0.70 3.07
CA ARG A 353 -11.83 0.75 4.25
C ARG A 353 -11.01 -0.51 4.40
N THR A 354 -11.63 -1.68 4.24
CA THR A 354 -10.93 -2.97 4.27
C THR A 354 -9.82 -2.99 3.21
N ILE A 355 -10.14 -2.64 1.96
CA ILE A 355 -9.18 -2.62 0.85
C ILE A 355 -8.12 -1.54 1.05
N PHE A 356 -8.49 -0.35 1.50
CA PHE A 356 -7.59 0.75 1.80
C PHE A 356 -6.51 0.34 2.80
N LEU A 357 -6.90 -0.35 3.87
CA LEU A 357 -6.00 -0.77 4.94
C LEU A 357 -5.14 -1.99 4.58
N THR A 358 -5.59 -2.87 3.67
CA THR A 358 -4.96 -4.19 3.49
C THR A 358 -4.49 -4.51 2.07
N ARG A 359 -5.09 -3.90 1.04
CA ARG A 359 -4.91 -4.31 -0.37
C ARG A 359 -4.60 -3.17 -1.34
N ALA A 360 -4.72 -1.91 -0.92
CA ALA A 360 -4.38 -0.78 -1.77
C ALA A 360 -2.89 -0.79 -2.17
N VAL A 361 -2.58 -0.23 -3.34
CA VAL A 361 -1.20 -0.20 -3.87
C VAL A 361 -0.15 0.31 -2.86
N PRO A 362 -0.37 1.40 -2.12
CA PRO A 362 0.61 1.87 -1.13
C PRO A 362 0.92 0.86 -0.03
N VAL A 363 -0.10 0.11 0.42
CA VAL A 363 0.04 -0.93 1.44
C VAL A 363 0.87 -2.07 0.89
N ARG A 364 0.55 -2.54 -0.31
CA ARG A 364 1.29 -3.61 -0.98
C ARG A 364 2.73 -3.23 -1.27
N LEU A 365 2.99 -1.99 -1.69
CA LEU A 365 4.34 -1.47 -1.85
C LEU A 365 5.09 -1.45 -0.51
N ALA A 366 4.48 -0.95 0.57
CA ALA A 366 5.09 -0.95 1.90
C ALA A 366 5.41 -2.37 2.40
N GLU A 367 4.53 -3.34 2.16
CA GLU A 367 4.76 -4.76 2.49
C GLU A 367 5.92 -5.36 1.69
N LEU A 368 5.98 -5.12 0.38
CA LEU A 368 7.09 -5.58 -0.46
C LEU A 368 8.42 -4.98 0.00
N LEU A 369 8.47 -3.67 0.25
CA LEU A 369 9.65 -2.96 0.74
C LEU A 369 10.11 -3.48 2.12
N GLY A 370 9.16 -3.74 3.01
CA GLY A 370 9.43 -4.31 4.34
C GLY A 370 10.06 -5.70 4.26
N ARG A 371 9.76 -6.49 3.22
CA ARG A 371 10.34 -7.83 3.01
C ARG A 371 11.76 -7.80 2.44
N VAL A 372 12.10 -6.81 1.61
CA VAL A 372 13.45 -6.66 1.05
C VAL A 372 14.41 -5.87 1.95
N ALA A 373 13.99 -5.52 3.17
CA ALA A 373 14.80 -4.85 4.18
C ALA A 373 15.43 -3.54 3.68
N LEU A 374 14.68 -2.73 2.94
CA LEU A 374 14.81 -1.28 3.04
C LEU A 374 14.31 -0.92 4.44
N ALA A 375 15.17 -1.06 5.44
CA ALA A 375 14.80 -0.83 6.82
C ALA A 375 14.28 0.61 6.94
N PRO A 376 13.10 0.83 7.55
CA PRO A 376 12.62 2.18 7.78
C PRO A 376 13.56 2.84 8.78
N GLY A 377 14.40 3.74 8.28
CA GLY A 377 14.85 4.88 9.08
C GLY A 377 13.63 5.65 9.58
N PRO A 378 13.77 6.48 10.63
CA PRO A 378 12.66 7.27 11.16
C PRO A 378 12.01 8.04 10.01
N VAL A 379 10.73 7.72 9.74
CA VAL A 379 9.81 8.39 8.80
C VAL A 379 10.57 9.07 7.65
N SER A 380 11.19 8.26 6.80
CA SER A 380 11.77 8.77 5.56
C SER A 380 10.62 9.11 4.61
N ASP A 381 10.68 10.24 3.90
CA ASP A 381 9.73 10.62 2.84
C ASP A 381 9.61 9.53 1.74
N ALA A 382 10.50 8.54 1.78
CA ALA A 382 10.52 7.32 0.99
C ALA A 382 9.50 6.24 1.41
N ASP A 383 8.68 6.42 2.45
CA ASP A 383 7.61 5.47 2.79
C ASP A 383 6.39 5.68 1.85
N PRO A 384 5.92 4.66 1.09
CA PRO A 384 4.70 4.77 0.29
C PRO A 384 3.45 5.18 1.10
N LEU A 385 3.44 4.93 2.41
CA LEU A 385 2.35 5.31 3.31
C LEU A 385 2.52 6.71 3.92
N ALA A 386 3.62 7.42 3.64
CA ALA A 386 3.84 8.77 4.15
C ALA A 386 2.70 9.73 3.75
N GLY A 387 2.15 9.55 2.55
CA GLY A 387 1.00 10.31 2.04
C GLY A 387 -0.32 10.08 2.80
N ARG A 388 -0.41 9.07 3.67
CA ARG A 388 -1.58 8.74 4.51
C ARG A 388 -1.42 9.16 5.97
N ARG A 389 -0.32 9.81 6.33
CA ARG A 389 -0.12 10.35 7.68
C ARG A 389 -1.09 11.50 7.92
N VAL A 390 -1.75 11.47 9.08
CA VAL A 390 -2.73 12.48 9.51
C VAL A 390 -2.30 13.09 10.83
N ALA A 391 -2.33 14.42 10.90
CA ALA A 391 -2.31 15.17 12.13
C ALA A 391 -3.76 15.40 12.57
N LEU A 392 -4.11 14.92 13.76
CA LEU A 392 -5.40 15.22 14.35
C LEU A 392 -5.31 16.57 15.06
N LEU A 393 -6.03 17.57 14.57
CA LEU A 393 -6.13 18.88 15.19
C LEU A 393 -7.34 18.86 16.12
N ALA A 394 -7.15 19.13 17.41
CA ALA A 394 -8.23 19.12 18.38
C ALA A 394 -8.14 20.33 19.32
N VAL A 395 -9.31 20.87 19.69
CA VAL A 395 -9.46 21.97 20.65
C VAL A 395 -10.40 21.51 21.78
N PRO A 396 -10.00 20.53 22.62
CA PRO A 396 -10.84 20.10 23.72
C PRO A 396 -10.97 21.24 24.73
N THR A 397 -12.18 21.69 25.04
CA THR A 397 -12.42 22.80 25.98
C THR A 397 -12.43 22.37 27.44
N GLU A 398 -12.63 21.08 27.70
CA GLU A 398 -12.77 20.50 29.04
C GLU A 398 -12.26 19.05 29.09
N ASP A 399 -12.12 18.53 30.31
CA ASP A 399 -11.55 17.20 30.55
C ASP A 399 -12.41 16.07 29.97
N THR A 400 -13.75 16.18 30.07
CA THR A 400 -14.70 15.23 29.47
C THR A 400 -14.52 15.15 27.95
N ALA A 401 -14.41 16.30 27.28
CA ALA A 401 -14.15 16.36 25.84
C ALA A 401 -12.78 15.76 25.48
N SER A 402 -11.76 15.97 26.32
CA SER A 402 -10.44 15.36 26.15
C SER A 402 -10.48 13.83 26.28
N LEU A 403 -11.28 13.30 27.21
CA LEU A 403 -11.44 11.85 27.40
C LEU A 403 -12.19 11.22 26.23
N ALA A 404 -13.23 11.90 25.72
CA ALA A 404 -13.93 11.48 24.51
C ALA A 404 -13.00 11.47 23.28
N LEU A 405 -12.13 12.48 23.13
CA LEU A 405 -11.07 12.50 22.13
C LEU A 405 -10.13 11.29 22.29
N ALA A 406 -9.67 11.01 23.52
CA ALA A 406 -8.77 9.89 23.77
C ALA A 406 -9.41 8.54 23.41
N ASP A 407 -10.67 8.31 23.80
CA ASP A 407 -11.39 7.09 23.47
C ASP A 407 -11.64 6.94 21.97
N ASP A 408 -11.98 8.03 21.27
CA ASP A 408 -12.23 8.03 19.84
C ASP A 408 -10.93 7.76 19.05
N VAL A 409 -9.81 8.38 19.44
CA VAL A 409 -8.50 8.21 18.82
C VAL A 409 -7.95 6.79 19.03
N LEU A 410 -8.03 6.27 20.24
CA LEU A 410 -7.51 4.93 20.57
C LEU A 410 -8.32 3.80 19.91
N ARG A 411 -9.54 4.08 19.44
CA ARG A 411 -10.38 3.12 18.71
C ARG A 411 -10.22 3.22 17.19
N GLN A 412 -9.48 4.20 16.67
CA GLN A 412 -9.31 4.34 15.22
C GLN A 412 -8.60 3.11 14.63
N GLU A 413 -9.15 2.58 13.53
CA GLU A 413 -8.52 1.51 12.74
C GLU A 413 -7.26 2.04 12.02
N HIS A 414 -7.26 3.32 11.63
CA HIS A 414 -6.09 4.05 11.15
C HIS A 414 -5.66 5.10 12.18
N PRO A 415 -4.60 4.85 12.98
CA PRO A 415 -4.19 5.78 14.01
C PRO A 415 -3.63 7.07 13.40
N PRO A 416 -3.92 8.25 13.99
CA PRO A 416 -3.28 9.48 13.58
C PRO A 416 -1.77 9.40 13.83
N ALA A 417 -0.97 10.03 12.97
CA ALA A 417 0.47 10.08 13.11
C ALA A 417 0.90 11.01 14.26
N GLU A 418 0.08 12.01 14.57
CA GLU A 418 0.30 12.96 15.65
C GLU A 418 -1.02 13.64 16.05
N LEU A 419 -1.04 14.14 17.29
CA LEU A 419 -2.10 14.99 17.83
C LEU A 419 -1.54 16.40 18.03
N VAL A 420 -2.28 17.42 17.59
CA VAL A 420 -1.94 18.82 17.82
C VAL A 420 -3.06 19.49 18.60
N VAL A 421 -2.72 20.01 19.78
CA VAL A 421 -3.66 20.67 20.70
C VAL A 421 -3.08 21.98 21.23
N PRO A 422 -3.93 22.92 21.69
CA PRO A 422 -3.47 24.09 22.44
C PRO A 422 -2.67 23.69 23.69
N GLU A 423 -1.68 24.50 24.06
CA GLU A 423 -0.86 24.26 25.26
C GLU A 423 -1.68 24.15 26.55
N GLU A 424 -2.76 24.93 26.65
CA GLU A 424 -3.69 24.91 27.79
C GLU A 424 -4.40 23.56 27.97
N ALA A 425 -4.54 22.77 26.89
CA ALA A 425 -5.13 21.44 26.92
C ALA A 425 -4.15 20.36 27.42
N ALA A 426 -2.87 20.69 27.59
CA ALA A 426 -1.84 19.74 27.99
C ALA A 426 -2.09 19.07 29.35
N ARG A 427 -2.87 19.73 30.23
CA ARG A 427 -3.25 19.28 31.58
C ARG A 427 -4.47 18.35 31.62
N PHE A 428 -5.17 18.17 30.50
CA PHE A 428 -6.36 17.34 30.48
C PHE A 428 -6.00 15.86 30.45
N ALA A 429 -6.73 15.05 31.23
CA ALA A 429 -6.47 13.64 31.43
C ALA A 429 -6.49 12.83 30.13
N GLY A 430 -7.34 13.21 29.17
CA GLY A 430 -7.38 12.59 27.85
C GLY A 430 -6.12 12.83 27.02
N VAL A 431 -5.53 14.03 27.10
CA VAL A 431 -4.27 14.35 26.39
C VAL A 431 -3.10 13.60 27.03
N GLU A 432 -3.04 13.53 28.36
CA GLU A 432 -2.04 12.71 29.06
C GLU A 432 -2.16 11.23 28.74
N ARG A 433 -3.41 10.71 28.65
CA ARG A 433 -3.67 9.33 28.23
C ARG A 433 -3.15 9.06 26.83
N LEU A 434 -3.34 9.96 25.88
CA LEU A 434 -2.82 9.79 24.52
C LEU A 434 -1.28 9.78 24.49
N ARG A 435 -0.63 10.66 25.25
CA ARG A 435 0.84 10.64 25.41
C ARG A 435 1.34 9.33 26.01
N SER A 436 0.65 8.80 27.03
CA SER A 436 1.08 7.56 27.69
C SER A 436 0.94 6.33 26.78
N HIS A 437 0.05 6.38 25.79
CA HIS A 437 -0.08 5.37 24.73
C HIS A 437 0.92 5.58 23.57
N GLY A 438 1.85 6.54 23.70
CA GLY A 438 2.93 6.77 22.74
C GLY A 438 2.55 7.62 21.52
N LEU A 439 1.37 8.24 21.50
CA LEU A 439 1.00 9.16 20.42
C LEU A 439 1.83 10.45 20.54
N PRO A 440 2.52 10.90 19.46
CA PRO A 440 3.20 12.19 19.46
C PRO A 440 2.18 13.32 19.65
N VAL A 441 2.30 14.08 20.74
CA VAL A 441 1.43 15.22 21.04
C VAL A 441 2.23 16.52 20.92
N ARG A 442 1.78 17.40 20.04
CA ARG A 442 2.33 18.75 19.86
C ARG A 442 1.45 19.78 20.54
N LEU A 443 2.08 20.68 21.27
CA LEU A 443 1.43 21.77 21.98
C LEU A 443 1.65 23.07 21.23
N VAL A 444 0.58 23.83 21.05
CA VAL A 444 0.63 25.13 20.38
C VAL A 444 0.36 26.24 21.39
N PRO A 445 1.35 27.12 21.66
CA PRO A 445 1.16 28.25 22.56
C PRO A 445 0.25 29.30 21.93
N GLY A 446 -0.62 29.91 22.74
CA GLY A 446 -1.49 31.03 22.33
C GLY A 446 -2.69 30.66 21.44
N ALA A 447 -2.90 29.38 21.14
CA ALA A 447 -4.14 28.92 20.49
C ALA A 447 -5.30 28.95 21.50
N ALA A 448 -6.42 29.57 21.13
CA ALA A 448 -7.55 29.75 22.04
C ALA A 448 -8.36 28.46 22.23
N LEU A 449 -8.71 28.12 23.47
CA LEU A 449 -9.71 27.09 23.79
C LEU A 449 -11.11 27.64 23.50
N ARG A 450 -11.67 27.29 22.33
CA ARG A 450 -13.02 27.68 21.92
C ARG A 450 -13.82 26.46 21.49
N ALA A 451 -15.10 26.44 21.86
CA ALA A 451 -16.02 25.37 21.45
C ALA A 451 -16.22 25.30 19.93
N ALA A 452 -16.15 26.46 19.25
CA ALA A 452 -16.19 26.57 17.79
C ALA A 452 -14.92 27.28 17.29
N PRO A 453 -13.87 26.54 16.90
CA PRO A 453 -12.62 27.15 16.46
C PRO A 453 -12.77 27.84 15.10
N ALA A 454 -12.27 29.07 14.99
CA ALA A 454 -12.24 29.84 13.76
C ALA A 454 -11.17 29.30 12.79
N PRO A 455 -11.18 29.69 11.50
CA PRO A 455 -10.13 29.29 10.54
C PRO A 455 -8.71 29.60 11.02
N ASP A 456 -8.51 30.73 11.70
CA ASP A 456 -7.21 31.11 12.29
C ASP A 456 -6.76 30.15 13.39
N ASP A 457 -7.70 29.67 14.21
CA ASP A 457 -7.42 28.72 15.28
C ASP A 457 -6.93 27.38 14.69
N TRP A 458 -7.60 26.90 13.63
CA TRP A 458 -7.18 25.70 12.91
C TRP A 458 -5.84 25.88 12.18
N ALA A 459 -5.60 27.04 11.60
CA ALA A 459 -4.34 27.34 10.94
C ALA A 459 -3.17 27.35 11.92
N ALA A 460 -3.36 27.89 13.13
CA ALA A 460 -2.36 27.86 14.19
C ALA A 460 -1.95 26.44 14.56
N LEU A 461 -2.93 25.52 14.71
CA LEU A 461 -2.66 24.10 14.95
C LEU A 461 -1.99 23.43 13.74
N ALA A 462 -2.48 23.68 12.53
CA ALA A 462 -1.94 23.10 11.30
C ALA A 462 -0.49 23.53 11.00
N ASN A 463 -0.06 24.70 11.48
CA ASN A 463 1.33 25.17 11.37
C ASN A 463 2.30 24.33 12.21
N ALA A 464 1.83 23.73 13.31
CA ALA A 464 2.64 22.85 14.14
C ALA A 464 2.63 21.38 13.68
N ALA A 465 1.69 21.00 12.80
CA ALA A 465 1.60 19.66 12.22
C ALA A 465 2.70 19.42 11.18
N GLU A 466 3.30 18.23 11.20
CA GLU A 466 4.23 17.72 10.20
C GLU A 466 3.54 16.82 9.17
N ALA A 467 2.43 16.18 9.54
CA ALA A 467 1.69 15.32 8.62
C ALA A 467 1.12 16.11 7.42
N PRO A 468 1.04 15.50 6.22
CA PRO A 468 0.52 16.14 5.02
C PRO A 468 -0.99 16.39 5.07
N TRP A 469 -1.71 15.65 5.92
CA TRP A 469 -3.14 15.80 6.14
C TRP A 469 -3.44 16.27 7.56
N ALA A 470 -4.44 17.12 7.67
CA ALA A 470 -5.01 17.61 8.92
C ALA A 470 -6.47 17.16 9.04
N ALA A 471 -6.78 16.39 10.08
CA ALA A 471 -8.15 16.04 10.45
C ALA A 471 -8.64 16.99 11.55
N LEU A 472 -9.81 17.58 11.34
CA LEU A 472 -10.39 18.60 12.24
C LEU A 472 -11.35 17.91 13.22
N TRP A 473 -10.85 17.54 14.40
CA TRP A 473 -11.64 16.84 15.40
C TRP A 473 -12.56 17.80 16.15
N ARG A 474 -13.87 17.50 16.15
CA ARG A 474 -14.90 18.29 16.83
C ARG A 474 -15.71 17.45 17.82
N GLU A 475 -15.98 16.20 17.47
CA GLU A 475 -16.77 15.25 18.24
C GLU A 475 -16.36 13.82 17.89
N PRO A 476 -16.71 12.82 18.73
CA PRO A 476 -16.43 11.42 18.43
C PRO A 476 -17.09 10.94 17.12
N ARG A 477 -16.31 10.28 16.26
CA ARG A 477 -16.76 9.85 14.93
C ARG A 477 -16.68 8.34 14.69
N GLY A 478 -16.13 7.59 15.63
CA GLY A 478 -16.07 6.14 15.55
C GLY A 478 -14.82 5.61 14.82
N PRO A 479 -14.60 4.29 14.87
CA PRO A 479 -13.30 3.68 14.59
C PRO A 479 -12.84 3.76 13.11
N GLY A 480 -13.77 3.86 12.17
CA GLY A 480 -13.46 3.92 10.74
C GLY A 480 -13.20 5.33 10.20
N PHE A 481 -13.43 6.36 11.00
CA PHE A 481 -13.53 7.75 10.52
C PHE A 481 -12.30 8.24 9.75
N LEU A 482 -11.10 8.12 10.33
CA LEU A 482 -9.88 8.60 9.67
C LEU A 482 -9.55 7.77 8.42
N ALA A 483 -9.80 6.46 8.46
CA ALA A 483 -9.57 5.58 7.33
C ALA A 483 -10.52 5.91 6.16
N ASP A 484 -11.80 6.14 6.45
CA ASP A 484 -12.82 6.47 5.45
C ASP A 484 -12.51 7.81 4.76
N LEU A 485 -12.15 8.86 5.53
CA LEU A 485 -11.81 10.16 4.96
C LEU A 485 -10.55 10.13 4.09
N LEU A 486 -9.50 9.43 4.54
CA LEU A 486 -8.28 9.26 3.76
C LEU A 486 -8.52 8.42 2.51
N CYS A 487 -9.30 7.34 2.63
CA CYS A 487 -9.68 6.51 1.49
C CYS A 487 -10.42 7.36 0.46
N ALA A 488 -11.37 8.20 0.88
CA ALA A 488 -12.09 9.09 0.00
C ALA A 488 -11.18 10.14 -0.67
N ALA A 489 -10.23 10.69 0.07
CA ALA A 489 -9.22 11.60 -0.49
C ALA A 489 -8.33 10.90 -1.53
N GLU A 490 -7.89 9.66 -1.26
CA GLU A 490 -7.05 8.87 -2.19
C GLU A 490 -7.81 8.46 -3.45
N CYS A 491 -9.07 8.03 -3.30
CA CYS A 491 -9.94 7.68 -4.42
C CYS A 491 -10.18 8.85 -5.39
N SER A 492 -10.36 10.06 -4.86
CA SER A 492 -10.79 11.23 -5.63
C SER A 492 -9.65 12.17 -6.05
N GLY A 493 -8.52 12.13 -5.34
CA GLY A 493 -7.49 13.15 -5.41
C GLY A 493 -7.98 14.53 -4.96
N ALA A 494 -8.97 14.57 -4.05
CA ALA A 494 -9.46 15.80 -3.44
C ALA A 494 -8.43 16.38 -2.47
N ASP A 495 -8.48 17.70 -2.25
CA ASP A 495 -7.65 18.41 -1.27
C ASP A 495 -8.32 18.50 0.10
N ALA A 496 -9.64 18.33 0.15
CA ALA A 496 -10.40 18.24 1.38
C ALA A 496 -11.64 17.35 1.22
N VAL A 497 -12.01 16.69 2.31
CA VAL A 497 -13.15 15.77 2.41
C VAL A 497 -13.98 16.12 3.66
N GLY A 498 -15.29 16.04 3.52
CA GLY A 498 -16.21 16.20 4.63
C GLY A 498 -17.66 16.15 4.15
N PRO A 499 -18.63 16.24 5.06
CA PRO A 499 -20.03 16.29 4.69
C PRO A 499 -20.37 17.52 3.86
N PRO A 500 -21.31 17.40 2.91
CA PRO A 500 -21.83 18.55 2.19
C PRO A 500 -22.45 19.53 3.18
N PHE A 501 -22.31 20.82 2.90
CA PHE A 501 -22.89 21.85 3.73
C PHE A 501 -24.41 21.89 3.49
N SER A 502 -25.26 21.39 4.40
CA SER A 502 -26.70 21.27 4.13
C SER A 502 -27.41 22.62 3.98
N SER A 503 -28.44 22.68 3.14
CA SER A 503 -29.26 23.87 2.86
C SER A 503 -29.98 24.48 4.07
N PHE A 504 -30.09 23.77 5.20
CA PHE A 504 -30.66 24.31 6.44
C PHE A 504 -29.77 25.35 7.12
N ASP A 505 -28.47 25.38 6.81
CA ASP A 505 -27.51 26.39 7.28
C ASP A 505 -27.25 27.48 6.22
N ALA A 506 -27.90 27.40 5.04
CA ALA A 506 -27.73 28.38 3.97
C ALA A 506 -28.46 29.69 4.32
N ARG A 507 -27.76 30.82 4.15
CA ARG A 507 -28.42 32.14 4.18
C ARG A 507 -29.42 32.22 3.01
N PRO A 508 -30.61 32.80 3.19
CA PRO A 508 -31.57 32.94 2.10
C PRO A 508 -30.94 33.76 0.96
N GLY A 509 -30.72 33.12 -0.20
CA GLY A 509 -30.18 33.77 -1.41
C GLY A 509 -29.23 32.94 -2.27
N ASP A 510 -28.77 31.77 -1.80
CA ASP A 510 -27.80 30.94 -2.54
C ASP A 510 -28.52 29.83 -3.35
N THR A 511 -28.98 30.18 -4.56
CA THR A 511 -29.84 29.32 -5.41
C THR A 511 -29.09 28.55 -6.51
N ASP A 512 -27.75 28.53 -6.50
CA ASP A 512 -26.93 27.95 -7.58
C ASP A 512 -26.29 26.58 -7.25
N VAL A 513 -26.66 25.95 -6.13
CA VAL A 513 -26.10 24.65 -5.73
C VAL A 513 -27.14 23.55 -5.92
N ASP A 514 -26.80 22.55 -6.72
CA ASP A 514 -27.63 21.38 -7.03
C ASP A 514 -27.76 20.45 -5.80
N TRP A 515 -28.75 20.73 -4.96
CA TRP A 515 -28.97 20.07 -3.67
C TRP A 515 -29.43 18.59 -3.79
N ASP A 516 -29.84 18.13 -4.98
CA ASP A 516 -30.24 16.74 -5.22
C ASP A 516 -29.07 15.75 -5.08
N SER A 517 -27.83 16.26 -5.12
CA SER A 517 -26.60 15.50 -4.88
C SER A 517 -26.20 15.38 -3.40
N ALA A 518 -26.88 16.07 -2.47
CA ALA A 518 -26.50 16.12 -1.05
C ALA A 518 -26.64 14.78 -0.29
N GLY A 519 -27.31 13.78 -0.90
CA GLY A 519 -27.44 12.41 -0.38
C GLY A 519 -26.45 11.41 -0.99
N GLN A 520 -25.62 11.82 -1.95
CA GLN A 520 -24.72 10.93 -2.67
C GLN A 520 -23.29 10.98 -2.10
N ASP A 521 -22.72 9.82 -1.78
CA ASP A 521 -21.33 9.70 -1.37
C ASP A 521 -20.38 9.85 -2.58
N TYR A 522 -19.18 10.39 -2.36
CA TYR A 522 -18.12 10.54 -3.38
C TYR A 522 -18.44 11.52 -4.52
N VAL A 523 -19.13 12.61 -4.22
CA VAL A 523 -19.44 13.70 -5.17
C VAL A 523 -18.55 14.92 -4.91
N PHE A 524 -18.03 15.57 -5.96
CA PHE A 524 -17.33 16.84 -5.80
C PHE A 524 -18.33 17.96 -5.53
N ALA A 525 -18.08 18.75 -4.49
CA ALA A 525 -18.97 19.83 -4.07
C ALA A 525 -18.27 21.20 -4.11
N GLY A 526 -19.05 22.26 -4.28
CA GLY A 526 -18.53 23.63 -4.23
C GLY A 526 -18.14 24.09 -2.83
N VAL A 527 -18.80 23.54 -1.81
CA VAL A 527 -18.59 23.85 -0.39
C VAL A 527 -18.82 22.58 0.44
N ILE A 528 -17.98 22.35 1.43
CA ILE A 528 -18.10 21.27 2.41
C ILE A 528 -17.85 21.79 3.82
N ARG A 529 -18.31 21.07 4.83
CA ARG A 529 -17.80 21.23 6.21
C ARG A 529 -16.56 20.35 6.34
N PRO A 530 -15.33 20.90 6.33
CA PRO A 530 -14.14 20.08 6.24
C PRO A 530 -13.95 19.26 7.52
N GLU A 531 -13.69 17.98 7.32
CA GLU A 531 -13.30 17.03 8.37
C GLU A 531 -11.88 16.51 8.15
N LEU A 532 -11.44 16.42 6.89
CA LEU A 532 -10.06 16.18 6.48
C LEU A 532 -9.65 17.21 5.42
N ALA A 533 -8.45 17.77 5.50
CA ALA A 533 -7.90 18.63 4.46
C ALA A 533 -6.37 18.55 4.41
N ARG A 534 -5.78 18.90 3.26
CA ARG A 534 -4.32 19.06 3.16
C ARG A 534 -3.85 20.07 4.22
N SER A 535 -2.81 19.74 4.98
CA SER A 535 -2.27 20.64 6.01
C SER A 535 -1.89 22.00 5.41
N THR A 536 -1.35 22.00 4.19
CA THR A 536 -1.01 23.22 3.45
C THR A 536 -2.22 24.11 3.12
N LEU A 537 -3.41 23.53 2.96
CA LEU A 537 -4.65 24.26 2.72
C LEU A 537 -5.16 24.88 4.04
N VAL A 538 -5.17 24.11 5.13
CA VAL A 538 -5.61 24.58 6.46
C VAL A 538 -4.71 25.72 6.97
N ARG A 539 -3.39 25.64 6.75
CA ARG A 539 -2.42 26.68 7.14
C ARG A 539 -2.69 28.06 6.52
N ARG A 540 -3.47 28.15 5.43
CA ARG A 540 -3.80 29.42 4.80
C ARG A 540 -4.82 30.25 5.59
N ALA A 541 -5.45 29.68 6.62
CA ALA A 541 -6.47 30.34 7.44
C ALA A 541 -7.68 30.88 6.64
N LEU A 542 -7.93 30.32 5.45
CA LEU A 542 -9.06 30.70 4.60
C LEU A 542 -10.33 30.01 5.08
N HIS A 543 -11.46 30.70 4.98
CA HIS A 543 -12.77 30.09 5.24
C HIS A 543 -13.02 28.92 4.27
N PRO A 544 -13.55 27.76 4.72
CA PRO A 544 -13.75 26.60 3.84
C PRO A 544 -14.61 26.88 2.60
N GLU A 545 -15.58 27.80 2.71
CA GLU A 545 -16.46 28.22 1.60
C GLU A 545 -15.72 28.82 0.39
N ILE A 546 -14.51 29.35 0.58
CA ILE A 546 -13.73 29.95 -0.50
C ILE A 546 -12.63 29.03 -1.04
N TRP A 547 -12.42 27.84 -0.45
CA TRP A 547 -11.34 26.94 -0.87
C TRP A 547 -11.43 26.55 -2.35
N ASN A 548 -12.63 26.25 -2.85
CA ASN A 548 -12.84 25.93 -4.26
C ASN A 548 -12.47 27.10 -5.19
N ARG A 549 -12.79 28.35 -4.78
CA ARG A 549 -12.41 29.57 -5.52
C ARG A 549 -10.89 29.77 -5.57
N HIS A 550 -10.16 29.13 -4.67
CA HIS A 550 -8.69 29.10 -4.65
C HIS A 550 -8.09 27.82 -5.24
N GLY A 551 -8.88 27.07 -6.02
CA GLY A 551 -8.43 25.91 -6.79
C GLY A 551 -8.36 24.60 -6.01
N ALA A 552 -8.85 24.54 -4.77
CA ALA A 552 -8.90 23.30 -4.00
C ALA A 552 -10.06 22.41 -4.46
N ARG A 553 -9.80 21.11 -4.64
CA ARG A 553 -10.85 20.13 -4.99
C ARG A 553 -11.51 19.61 -3.71
N LEU A 554 -12.82 19.78 -3.58
CA LEU A 554 -13.57 19.42 -2.36
C LEU A 554 -14.49 18.24 -2.64
N LEU A 555 -14.40 17.19 -1.82
CA LEU A 555 -15.25 16.00 -1.93
C LEU A 555 -16.26 15.95 -0.78
N ALA A 556 -17.52 15.76 -1.13
CA ALA A 556 -18.60 15.46 -0.21
C ALA A 556 -18.65 13.96 0.10
N LEU A 557 -18.69 13.64 1.39
CA LEU A 557 -18.92 12.29 1.91
C LEU A 557 -20.02 12.39 2.97
N ALA A 558 -21.14 11.68 2.80
CA ALA A 558 -22.25 11.78 3.73
C ALA A 558 -21.83 11.33 5.13
N ALA A 559 -22.31 12.04 6.14
CA ALA A 559 -22.02 11.71 7.52
C ALA A 559 -22.60 10.32 7.86
N GLN A 560 -21.82 9.48 8.55
CA GLN A 560 -22.35 8.23 9.09
C GLN A 560 -23.41 8.56 10.14
N PRO A 561 -24.61 7.96 10.09
CA PRO A 561 -25.56 8.08 11.16
C PRO A 561 -24.97 7.46 12.43
N HIS A 562 -24.85 8.24 13.49
CA HIS A 562 -24.38 7.77 14.78
C HIS A 562 -25.24 6.59 15.25
N THR A 563 -24.68 5.38 15.28
CA THR A 563 -25.31 4.24 15.95
C THR A 563 -25.18 4.47 17.45
N VAL A 564 -26.09 5.22 18.05
CA VAL A 564 -26.25 5.24 19.50
C VAL A 564 -26.77 3.87 19.89
N ALA A 565 -25.90 3.04 20.47
CA ALA A 565 -26.32 1.76 21.05
C ALA A 565 -27.48 2.03 22.02
N PRO A 566 -28.63 1.32 21.93
CA PRO A 566 -29.72 1.55 22.86
C PRO A 566 -29.25 1.16 24.26
N HIS A 567 -29.14 2.16 25.14
CA HIS A 567 -28.99 1.91 26.56
C HIS A 567 -30.13 0.99 27.01
N SER A 568 -29.76 -0.21 27.44
CA SER A 568 -30.67 -1.19 28.02
C SER A 568 -31.46 -0.52 29.16
N ALA A 569 -32.70 -0.16 28.88
CA ALA A 569 -33.64 0.29 29.89
C ALA A 569 -33.83 -0.86 30.88
N SER A 570 -33.25 -0.70 32.07
CA SER A 570 -33.48 -1.60 33.19
C SER A 570 -34.98 -1.56 33.51
N LYS A 571 -35.68 -2.67 33.34
CA LYS A 571 -37.01 -2.87 33.90
C LYS A 571 -36.88 -2.89 35.42
N GLY A 572 -37.18 -1.76 36.06
CA GLY A 572 -37.38 -1.66 37.50
C GLY A 572 -38.83 -1.99 37.83
N ASN A 573 -39.00 -2.96 38.75
CA ASN A 573 -40.25 -3.32 39.40
C ASN A 573 -41.01 -2.11 39.97
N SER A 574 -42.32 -2.06 39.74
CA SER A 574 -43.35 -1.76 40.75
C SER A 574 -44.68 -2.33 40.30
#